data_AF-A0A257WV73-F1
#
_entry.id   AF-A0A257WV73-F1
#
_cell.length_a   1.000
_cell.length_b   1.000
_cell.length_c   1.000
_cell.angle_alpha   90.00
_cell.angle_beta   90.00
_cell.angle_gamma   90.00
#
_symmetry.space_group_name_H-M   'P 1'
#
loop_
_entity.id
_entity.type
_entity.pdbx_description
1 polymer ?
#
loop_
_entity_poly.entity_id
_entity_poly.type
_entity_poly.pdbx_seq_one_letter_code
_entity_poly.pdbx_strand_id
1 'polypeptide(L)'
;MTDQSPTSPVAMSRIQVRLGDLGLAKENLRFHEPADDGVPQLADTLLAAGVVIPPIVRPGRKGEALFMALDGRRRRFGLILLRERGEIDDDYRIDCLLAETPAQQAAAIVLPNTEHAPVHIADVITAIGKLRKAKMDTQAISTALGYAELEIKRLEALAAVHPTVLKALRQGRLTLKQVRLFARLPDKKQQAEIAQTALDGYFQDYQLRAVVEHDRATVDDDRFTLVGMDRYLAAGGRVASDLFGEFPDFLLDPEVLQGAWRERVQPIVDHLKAEGLAVFVGREPGYSAPDGFFRLAHVWERDLDEGQKTALSDARYQVTQLESALQDLDPSTEEAPAQLAPLVSAFGVAAGAVLTRSKIGAVLLTPSDGHGLA
;
A
#
# COMPACT_ATOMS: atom_id res chain seq x y z
N MET A 1 -32.54 40.96 48.33
CA MET A 1 -31.84 39.77 47.82
C MET A 1 -32.89 38.83 47.28
N THR A 2 -33.15 38.87 45.97
CA THR A 2 -34.02 37.89 45.31
C THR A 2 -33.23 36.60 45.16
N ASP A 3 -33.66 35.59 45.89
CA ASP A 3 -33.18 34.22 45.86
C ASP A 3 -33.53 33.62 44.49
N GLN A 4 -32.57 33.64 43.55
CA GLN A 4 -32.67 32.85 42.32
C GLN A 4 -32.05 31.49 42.62
N SER A 5 -32.90 30.53 43.00
CA SER A 5 -32.52 29.13 42.98
C SER A 5 -32.07 28.76 41.56
N PRO A 6 -30.92 28.08 41.36
CA PRO A 6 -30.48 27.71 40.02
C PRO A 6 -31.46 26.71 39.42
N THR A 7 -32.25 27.13 38.42
CA THR A 7 -33.05 26.23 37.59
C THR A 7 -32.11 25.23 36.90
N SER A 8 -32.29 23.95 37.22
CA SER A 8 -31.54 22.88 36.57
C SER A 8 -31.81 22.89 35.06
N PRO A 9 -30.79 22.74 34.20
CA PRO A 9 -30.99 22.73 32.76
C PRO A 9 -31.89 21.57 32.34
N VAL A 10 -32.94 21.86 31.58
CA VAL A 10 -33.84 20.84 31.01
C VAL A 10 -33.13 20.20 29.82
N ALA A 11 -32.90 18.89 29.91
CA ALA A 11 -32.31 18.11 28.81
C ALA A 11 -33.27 18.01 27.62
N MET A 12 -32.73 17.82 26.41
CA MET A 12 -33.55 17.48 25.24
C MET A 12 -34.26 16.15 25.47
N SER A 13 -35.54 16.06 25.14
CA SER A 13 -36.32 14.83 25.26
C SER A 13 -36.07 13.90 24.07
N ARG A 14 -36.12 12.59 24.30
CA ARG A 14 -36.08 11.58 23.22
C ARG A 14 -37.49 11.34 22.69
N ILE A 15 -37.66 11.41 21.38
CA ILE A 15 -38.94 11.20 20.69
C ILE A 15 -38.74 10.25 19.50
N GLN A 16 -39.81 9.56 19.08
CA GLN A 16 -39.82 8.81 17.81
C GLN A 16 -40.53 9.60 16.73
N VAL A 17 -39.88 9.76 15.59
CA VAL A 17 -40.37 10.53 14.44
C VAL A 17 -40.47 9.61 13.22
N ARG A 18 -41.61 9.63 12.51
CA ARG A 18 -41.77 8.94 11.22
C ARG A 18 -40.92 9.63 10.17
N LEU A 19 -40.33 8.87 9.24
CA LEU A 19 -39.53 9.44 8.16
C LEU A 19 -40.32 10.46 7.32
N GLY A 20 -41.60 10.19 7.03
CA GLY A 20 -42.47 11.12 6.30
C GLY A 20 -42.72 12.46 7.03
N ASP A 21 -42.54 12.48 8.35
CA ASP A 21 -42.74 13.65 9.21
C ASP A 21 -41.44 14.42 9.52
N LEU A 22 -40.29 13.93 9.01
CA LEU A 22 -38.96 14.49 9.22
C LEU A 22 -38.50 15.37 8.05
N GLY A 23 -38.50 16.68 8.25
CA GLY A 23 -37.94 17.66 7.32
C GLY A 23 -36.49 18.05 7.66
N LEU A 24 -35.85 18.84 6.78
CA LEU A 24 -34.54 19.44 7.03
C LEU A 24 -34.70 20.92 7.33
N ALA A 25 -34.21 21.37 8.49
CA ALA A 25 -34.32 22.77 8.91
C ALA A 25 -33.41 23.68 8.09
N LYS A 26 -33.88 24.87 7.69
CA LYS A 26 -33.06 25.89 7.00
C LYS A 26 -31.88 26.36 7.85
N GLU A 27 -32.01 26.23 9.17
CA GLU A 27 -30.98 26.56 10.15
C GLU A 27 -29.82 25.55 10.23
N ASN A 28 -29.94 24.37 9.62
CA ASN A 28 -28.84 23.41 9.55
C ASN A 28 -27.64 24.05 8.82
N LEU A 29 -26.44 23.98 9.42
CA LEU A 29 -25.24 24.64 8.88
C LEU A 29 -24.92 24.26 7.43
N ARG A 30 -25.35 23.07 7.00
CA ARG A 30 -25.09 22.50 5.68
C ARG A 30 -26.35 22.39 4.83
N PHE A 31 -27.39 23.18 5.11
CA PHE A 31 -28.70 23.09 4.46
C PHE A 31 -28.63 23.16 2.92
N HIS A 32 -27.78 24.04 2.39
CA HIS A 32 -27.65 24.27 0.95
C HIS A 32 -26.68 23.32 0.24
N GLU A 33 -26.00 22.44 0.97
CA GLU A 33 -25.06 21.49 0.35
C GLU A 33 -25.81 20.29 -0.24
N PRO A 34 -25.41 19.82 -1.44
CA PRO A 34 -25.96 18.60 -2.01
C PRO A 34 -25.61 17.35 -1.17
N ALA A 35 -26.25 16.23 -1.49
CA ALA A 35 -25.80 14.93 -0.99
C ALA A 35 -24.38 14.66 -1.48
N ASP A 36 -23.50 14.20 -0.58
CA ASP A 36 -22.15 13.78 -0.94
C ASP A 36 -22.14 12.31 -1.43
N ASP A 37 -21.06 11.93 -2.11
CA ASP A 37 -20.87 10.59 -2.68
C ASP A 37 -20.82 9.47 -1.62
N GLY A 38 -20.71 9.81 -0.33
CA GLY A 38 -20.75 8.86 0.78
C GLY A 38 -22.15 8.53 1.30
N VAL A 39 -23.18 9.24 0.84
CA VAL A 39 -24.58 8.98 1.26
C VAL A 39 -25.06 7.56 0.91
N PRO A 40 -24.76 6.98 -0.27
CA PRO A 40 -25.12 5.59 -0.56
C PRO A 40 -24.56 4.58 0.44
N GLN A 41 -23.29 4.70 0.80
CA GLN A 41 -22.67 3.82 1.80
C GLN A 41 -23.29 4.03 3.19
N LEU A 42 -23.56 5.29 3.56
CA LEU A 42 -24.25 5.58 4.83
C LEU A 42 -25.66 4.99 4.85
N ALA A 43 -26.39 4.97 3.73
CA ALA A 43 -27.70 4.34 3.64
C ALA A 43 -27.59 2.84 3.99
N ASP A 44 -26.64 2.12 3.40
CA ASP A 44 -26.41 0.71 3.69
C ASP A 44 -26.05 0.49 5.16
N THR A 45 -25.23 1.37 5.75
CA THR A 45 -24.93 1.34 7.19
C THR A 45 -26.17 1.58 8.05
N LEU A 46 -27.04 2.51 7.67
CA LEU A 46 -28.29 2.78 8.39
C LEU A 46 -29.27 1.61 8.30
N LEU A 47 -29.32 0.91 7.17
CA LEU A 47 -30.14 -0.29 7.02
C LEU A 47 -29.63 -1.43 7.90
N ALA A 48 -28.30 -1.61 7.98
CA ALA A 48 -27.69 -2.69 8.75
C ALA A 48 -27.67 -2.44 10.27
N ALA A 49 -27.41 -1.21 10.70
CA ALA A 49 -27.17 -0.87 12.11
C ALA A 49 -28.22 0.06 12.72
N GLY A 50 -29.15 0.58 11.91
CA GLY A 50 -30.09 1.62 12.32
C GLY A 50 -29.41 2.99 12.48
N VAL A 51 -30.20 3.96 12.96
CA VAL A 51 -29.72 5.32 13.23
C VAL A 51 -29.07 5.37 14.62
N VAL A 52 -27.80 4.96 14.70
CA VAL A 52 -27.05 4.85 15.97
C VAL A 52 -26.85 6.20 16.67
N ILE A 53 -26.67 7.26 15.88
CA ILE A 53 -26.59 8.64 16.38
C ILE A 53 -27.94 9.31 16.10
N PRO A 54 -28.77 9.61 17.12
CA PRO A 54 -30.05 10.28 16.94
C PRO A 54 -29.90 11.68 16.33
N PRO A 55 -30.65 12.06 15.28
CA PRO A 55 -30.70 13.43 14.80
C PRO A 55 -31.33 14.34 15.86
N ILE A 56 -30.84 15.58 15.94
CA ILE A 56 -31.46 16.61 16.77
C ILE A 56 -32.45 17.42 15.91
N VAL A 57 -33.69 17.53 16.38
CA VAL A 57 -34.81 18.14 15.66
C VAL A 57 -35.46 19.25 16.48
N ARG A 58 -36.11 20.20 15.81
CA ARG A 58 -37.06 21.14 16.43
C ARG A 58 -38.48 20.87 15.94
N PRO A 59 -39.52 21.32 16.65
CA PRO A 59 -40.87 21.36 16.10
C PRO A 59 -40.93 22.15 14.79
N GLY A 60 -41.74 21.66 13.85
CA GLY A 60 -42.05 22.33 12.60
C GLY A 60 -42.86 23.62 12.82
N ARG A 61 -42.60 24.61 11.97
CA ARG A 61 -43.40 25.83 11.86
C ARG A 61 -44.47 25.65 10.77
N LYS A 62 -45.38 26.62 10.65
CA LYS A 62 -46.44 26.59 9.64
C LYS A 62 -45.85 26.38 8.23
N GLY A 63 -46.26 25.29 7.56
CA GLY A 63 -45.81 24.93 6.22
C GLY A 63 -44.52 24.08 6.18
N GLU A 64 -43.96 23.71 7.33
CA GLU A 64 -42.86 22.75 7.44
C GLU A 64 -43.39 21.35 7.81
N ALA A 65 -42.53 20.33 7.71
CA ALA A 65 -42.83 19.01 8.27
C ALA A 65 -42.94 19.08 9.81
N LEU A 66 -43.58 18.08 10.45
CA LEU A 66 -43.85 18.12 11.90
C LEU A 66 -42.57 18.28 12.74
N PHE A 67 -41.46 17.69 12.29
CA PHE A 67 -40.15 17.85 12.92
C PHE A 67 -39.09 18.21 11.89
N MET A 68 -38.24 19.17 12.24
CA MET A 68 -37.22 19.70 11.34
C MET A 68 -35.82 19.43 11.91
N ALA A 69 -35.02 18.67 11.17
CA ALA A 69 -33.66 18.28 11.53
C ALA A 69 -32.72 19.49 11.54
N LEU A 70 -32.17 19.82 12.72
CA LEU A 70 -31.11 20.81 12.93
C LEU A 70 -29.72 20.19 12.73
N ASP A 71 -29.59 18.89 13.00
CA ASP A 71 -28.43 18.03 12.76
C ASP A 71 -28.86 16.77 11.96
N GLY A 72 -27.91 16.01 11.43
CA GLY A 72 -28.20 14.69 10.85
C GLY A 72 -28.63 14.73 9.39
N ARG A 73 -28.31 15.80 8.66
CA ARG A 73 -28.58 15.96 7.22
C ARG A 73 -28.20 14.72 6.41
N ARG A 74 -26.96 14.23 6.55
CA ARG A 74 -26.47 13.04 5.84
C ARG A 74 -27.26 11.78 6.19
N ARG A 75 -27.60 11.60 7.48
CA ARG A 75 -28.43 10.48 7.94
C ARG A 75 -29.84 10.54 7.32
N ARG A 76 -30.45 11.72 7.27
CA ARG A 76 -31.74 11.93 6.60
C ARG A 76 -31.67 11.61 5.11
N PHE A 77 -30.61 12.02 4.41
CA PHE A 77 -30.43 11.66 2.99
C PHE A 77 -30.26 10.16 2.78
N GLY A 78 -29.51 9.47 3.65
CA GLY A 78 -29.41 8.01 3.62
C GLY A 78 -30.78 7.33 3.78
N LEU A 79 -31.58 7.78 4.76
CA LEU A 79 -32.94 7.24 4.97
C LEU A 79 -33.87 7.51 3.77
N ILE A 80 -33.80 8.70 3.16
CA ILE A 80 -34.56 9.00 1.94
C ILE A 80 -34.17 8.06 0.80
N LEU A 81 -32.87 7.81 0.63
CA LEU A 81 -32.37 6.89 -0.37
C LEU A 81 -32.86 5.45 -0.12
N LEU A 82 -32.85 4.97 1.12
CA LEU A 82 -33.44 3.66 1.49
C LEU A 82 -34.92 3.59 1.13
N ARG A 83 -35.67 4.68 1.37
CA ARG A 83 -37.09 4.76 1.01
C ARG A 83 -37.29 4.74 -0.50
N GLU A 84 -36.47 5.48 -1.26
CA GLU A 84 -36.50 5.48 -2.73
C GLU A 84 -36.15 4.11 -3.32
N ARG A 85 -35.27 3.35 -2.65
CA ARG A 85 -34.96 1.94 -2.98
C ARG A 85 -36.06 0.96 -2.57
N GLY A 86 -37.06 1.39 -1.80
CA GLY A 86 -38.14 0.54 -1.28
C GLY A 86 -37.72 -0.37 -0.12
N GLU A 87 -36.57 -0.10 0.51
CA GLU A 87 -36.05 -0.89 1.63
C GLU A 87 -36.71 -0.47 2.96
N ILE A 88 -37.21 0.76 3.03
CA ILE A 88 -38.05 1.30 4.11
C ILE A 88 -39.19 2.15 3.53
N ASP A 89 -40.15 2.57 4.35
CA ASP A 89 -41.25 3.45 3.96
C ASP A 89 -41.31 4.73 4.81
N ASP A 90 -42.32 5.58 4.56
CA ASP A 90 -42.53 6.82 5.33
C ASP A 90 -42.94 6.58 6.79
N ASP A 91 -43.38 5.36 7.14
CA ASP A 91 -43.75 4.97 8.50
C ASP A 91 -42.55 4.52 9.34
N TYR A 92 -41.38 4.34 8.72
CA TYR A 92 -40.14 4.03 9.42
C TYR A 92 -39.86 5.04 10.55
N ARG A 93 -39.68 4.54 11.78
CA ARG A 93 -39.51 5.36 12.97
C ARG A 93 -38.05 5.58 13.32
N ILE A 94 -37.71 6.83 13.61
CA ILE A 94 -36.36 7.30 13.91
C ILE A 94 -36.35 7.88 15.32
N ASP A 95 -35.42 7.43 16.15
CA ASP A 95 -35.16 8.09 17.44
C ASP A 95 -34.49 9.44 17.21
N CYS A 96 -35.11 10.51 17.71
CA CYS A 96 -34.61 11.88 17.63
C CYS A 96 -34.50 12.52 19.02
N LEU A 97 -33.63 13.53 19.14
CA LEU A 97 -33.58 14.43 20.29
C LEU A 97 -34.33 15.72 19.96
N LEU A 98 -35.29 16.10 20.80
CA LEU A 98 -36.12 17.29 20.59
C LEU A 98 -35.54 18.52 21.28
N ALA A 99 -35.21 19.54 20.49
CA ALA A 99 -34.79 20.86 20.93
C ALA A 99 -35.99 21.82 20.98
N GLU A 100 -36.61 21.94 22.16
CA GLU A 100 -37.82 22.74 22.38
C GLU A 100 -37.51 24.22 22.61
N THR A 101 -36.35 24.53 23.20
CA THR A 101 -35.97 25.91 23.56
C THR A 101 -35.01 26.54 22.53
N PRO A 102 -34.99 27.89 22.39
CA PRO A 102 -34.03 28.56 21.52
C PRO A 102 -32.57 28.23 21.82
N ALA A 103 -32.21 28.08 23.10
CA ALA A 103 -30.86 27.72 23.52
C ALA A 103 -30.48 26.30 23.07
N GLN A 104 -31.39 25.33 23.23
CA GLN A 104 -31.20 23.97 22.73
C GLN A 104 -31.07 23.93 21.21
N GLN A 105 -31.87 24.72 20.48
CA GLN A 105 -31.80 24.79 19.02
C GLN A 105 -30.47 25.39 18.55
N ALA A 106 -30.00 26.48 19.17
CA ALA A 106 -28.69 27.07 18.89
C ALA A 106 -27.55 26.08 19.13
N ALA A 107 -27.60 25.36 20.26
CA ALA A 107 -26.63 24.31 20.57
C ALA A 107 -26.66 23.17 19.54
N ALA A 108 -27.84 22.72 19.13
CA ALA A 108 -28.02 21.65 18.14
C ALA A 108 -27.47 21.99 16.75
N ILE A 109 -27.44 23.26 16.38
CA ILE A 109 -26.90 23.71 15.10
C ILE A 109 -25.36 23.62 15.10
N VAL A 110 -24.71 24.00 16.21
CA VAL A 110 -23.26 24.17 16.27
C VAL A 110 -22.55 22.97 16.89
N LEU A 111 -22.94 22.55 18.10
CA LEU A 111 -22.18 21.59 18.91
C LEU A 111 -22.00 20.22 18.25
N PRO A 112 -23.01 19.63 17.56
CA PRO A 112 -22.81 18.36 16.85
C PRO A 112 -21.78 18.42 15.72
N ASN A 113 -21.29 19.61 15.34
CA ASN A 113 -20.24 19.77 14.34
C ASN A 113 -18.89 20.18 14.96
N THR A 114 -18.89 20.77 16.15
CA THR A 114 -17.68 21.34 16.79
C THR A 114 -17.17 20.51 17.97
N GLU A 115 -18.07 19.84 18.70
CA GLU A 115 -17.74 19.08 19.91
C GLU A 115 -17.45 17.62 19.58
N HIS A 116 -16.30 17.39 18.95
CA HIS A 116 -15.76 16.05 18.72
C HIS A 116 -14.35 15.95 19.28
N ALA A 117 -14.17 15.15 20.32
CA ALA A 117 -12.83 14.71 20.70
C ALA A 117 -12.33 13.70 19.66
N PRO A 118 -11.13 13.89 19.09
CA PRO A 118 -10.61 12.96 18.09
C PRO A 118 -10.39 11.58 18.72
N VAL A 119 -10.97 10.55 18.10
CA VAL A 119 -10.70 9.15 18.47
C VAL A 119 -9.29 8.80 17.98
N HIS A 120 -8.45 8.27 18.86
CA HIS A 120 -7.12 7.85 18.47
C HIS A 120 -7.20 6.62 17.54
N ILE A 121 -6.47 6.62 16.42
CA ILE A 121 -6.52 5.56 15.41
C ILE A 121 -6.19 4.16 15.97
N ALA A 122 -5.30 4.08 16.97
CA ALA A 122 -5.00 2.83 17.68
C ALA A 122 -6.24 2.18 18.31
N ASP A 123 -7.20 2.97 18.75
CA ASP A 123 -8.43 2.46 19.37
C ASP A 123 -9.42 1.97 18.31
N VAL A 124 -9.48 2.64 17.15
CA VAL A 124 -10.22 2.14 15.97
C VAL A 124 -9.65 0.79 15.52
N ILE A 125 -8.32 0.69 15.36
CA ILE A 125 -7.64 -0.57 15.01
C ILE A 125 -7.95 -1.66 16.05
N THR A 126 -7.89 -1.33 17.34
CA THR A 126 -8.22 -2.26 18.41
C THR A 126 -9.69 -2.72 18.34
N ALA A 127 -10.62 -1.83 18.00
CA ALA A 127 -12.03 -2.16 17.83
C ALA A 127 -12.24 -3.14 16.66
N ILE A 128 -11.60 -2.92 15.50
CA ILE A 128 -11.64 -3.85 14.36
C ILE A 128 -11.16 -5.25 14.77
N GLY A 129 -10.04 -5.33 15.52
CA GLY A 129 -9.55 -6.61 16.04
C GLY A 129 -10.55 -7.32 16.97
N LYS A 130 -11.34 -6.59 17.76
CA LYS A 130 -12.40 -7.16 18.61
C LYS A 130 -13.57 -7.70 17.77
N LEU A 131 -13.99 -6.98 16.73
CA LEU A 131 -15.06 -7.43 15.82
C LEU A 131 -14.66 -8.73 15.09
N ARG A 132 -13.39 -8.83 14.68
CA ARG A 132 -12.84 -10.08 14.09
C ARG A 132 -12.83 -11.24 15.08
N LYS A 133 -12.44 -11.01 16.34
CA LYS A 133 -12.52 -12.04 17.39
C LYS A 133 -13.97 -12.49 17.66
N ALA A 134 -14.94 -11.61 17.45
CA ALA A 134 -16.37 -11.93 17.46
C ALA A 134 -16.87 -12.63 16.17
N LYS A 135 -15.96 -13.02 15.27
CA LYS A 135 -16.22 -13.73 14.00
C LYS A 135 -17.07 -12.96 12.99
N MET A 136 -17.06 -11.63 13.04
CA MET A 136 -17.66 -10.83 11.97
C MET A 136 -16.76 -10.86 10.72
N ASP A 137 -17.36 -11.13 9.57
CA ASP A 137 -16.66 -11.13 8.28
C ASP A 137 -16.42 -9.69 7.77
N THR A 138 -15.66 -9.57 6.66
CA THR A 138 -15.19 -8.27 6.15
C THR A 138 -16.36 -7.41 5.70
N GLN A 139 -17.33 -8.04 5.03
CA GLN A 139 -18.49 -7.40 4.47
C GLN A 139 -19.39 -6.88 5.59
N ALA A 140 -19.68 -7.69 6.60
CA ALA A 140 -20.47 -7.31 7.76
C ALA A 140 -19.86 -6.12 8.51
N ILE A 141 -18.53 -6.11 8.73
CA ILE A 141 -17.83 -4.98 9.36
C ILE A 141 -17.88 -3.74 8.46
N SER A 142 -17.64 -3.91 7.15
CA SER A 142 -17.67 -2.83 6.16
C SER A 142 -19.03 -2.14 6.14
N THR A 143 -20.12 -2.90 6.00
CA THR A 143 -21.49 -2.39 6.01
C THR A 143 -21.84 -1.74 7.34
N ALA A 144 -21.52 -2.38 8.47
CA ALA A 144 -21.88 -1.86 9.79
C ALA A 144 -21.13 -0.58 10.20
N LEU A 145 -19.89 -0.39 9.71
CA LEU A 145 -19.06 0.76 10.06
C LEU A 145 -19.00 1.83 8.96
N GLY A 146 -19.44 1.54 7.74
CA GLY A 146 -19.37 2.47 6.61
C GLY A 146 -17.95 2.67 6.07
N TYR A 147 -17.10 1.65 6.17
CA TYR A 147 -15.75 1.65 5.58
C TYR A 147 -15.72 0.79 4.32
N ALA A 148 -14.85 1.10 3.36
CA ALA A 148 -14.63 0.23 2.22
C ALA A 148 -14.02 -1.12 2.68
N GLU A 149 -14.33 -2.23 2.02
CA GLU A 149 -13.79 -3.54 2.40
C GLU A 149 -12.25 -3.59 2.42
N LEU A 150 -11.59 -2.91 1.47
CA LEU A 150 -10.14 -2.81 1.44
C LEU A 150 -9.60 -2.08 2.69
N GLU A 151 -10.31 -1.06 3.17
CA GLU A 151 -9.96 -0.34 4.39
C GLU A 151 -10.15 -1.24 5.63
N ILE A 152 -11.21 -2.05 5.67
CA ILE A 152 -11.38 -3.06 6.73
C ILE A 152 -10.23 -4.07 6.72
N LYS A 153 -9.84 -4.61 5.56
CA LYS A 153 -8.70 -5.53 5.44
C LYS A 153 -7.40 -4.90 5.93
N ARG A 154 -7.16 -3.63 5.59
CA ARG A 154 -5.99 -2.87 6.08
C ARG A 154 -6.02 -2.69 7.60
N LEU A 155 -7.14 -2.25 8.17
CA LEU A 155 -7.29 -2.07 9.61
C LEU A 155 -7.18 -3.40 10.38
N GLU A 156 -7.69 -4.49 9.80
CA GLU A 156 -7.53 -5.83 10.33
C GLU A 156 -6.06 -6.27 10.37
N ALA A 157 -5.30 -6.06 9.29
CA ALA A 157 -3.88 -6.37 9.27
C ALA A 157 -3.11 -5.58 10.35
N LEU A 158 -3.48 -4.31 10.56
CA LEU A 158 -2.93 -3.51 11.66
C LEU A 158 -3.40 -4.00 13.03
N ALA A 159 -4.61 -4.53 13.16
CA ALA A 159 -5.11 -5.09 14.42
C ALA A 159 -4.43 -6.40 14.80
N ALA A 160 -3.87 -7.11 13.82
CA ALA A 160 -3.17 -8.37 14.02
C ALA A 160 -1.72 -8.19 14.54
N VAL A 161 -1.15 -6.98 14.55
CA VAL A 161 0.20 -6.72 15.09
C VAL A 161 0.28 -7.02 16.60
N HIS A 162 1.49 -7.18 17.11
CA HIS A 162 1.71 -7.40 18.55
C HIS A 162 1.15 -6.22 19.38
N PRO A 163 0.49 -6.45 20.53
CA PRO A 163 -0.13 -5.37 21.33
C PRO A 163 0.82 -4.23 21.73
N THR A 164 2.12 -4.52 21.93
CA THR A 164 3.15 -3.50 22.20
C THR A 164 3.26 -2.46 21.09
N VAL A 165 3.07 -2.86 19.82
CA VAL A 165 3.09 -1.94 18.67
C VAL A 165 1.93 -0.92 18.78
N LEU A 166 0.71 -1.39 19.08
CA LEU A 166 -0.44 -0.51 19.25
C LEU A 166 -0.33 0.37 20.51
N LYS A 167 0.33 -0.13 21.57
CA LYS A 167 0.67 0.67 22.74
C LYS A 167 1.63 1.81 22.38
N ALA A 168 2.69 1.53 21.63
CA ALA A 168 3.66 2.53 21.18
C ALA A 168 3.01 3.57 20.24
N LEU A 169 2.13 3.13 19.34
CA LEU A 169 1.31 4.03 18.51
C LEU A 169 0.46 4.98 19.37
N ARG A 170 -0.24 4.45 20.38
CA ARG A 170 -1.07 5.26 21.30
C ARG A 170 -0.27 6.30 22.10
N GLN A 171 0.99 6.00 22.39
CA GLN A 171 1.89 6.91 23.10
C GLN A 171 2.65 7.89 22.19
N GLY A 172 2.34 7.89 20.88
CA GLY A 172 3.05 8.73 19.90
C GLY A 172 4.50 8.33 19.66
N ARG A 173 4.90 7.11 20.09
CA ARG A 173 6.26 6.57 19.89
C ARG A 173 6.43 5.88 18.54
N LEU A 174 5.33 5.48 17.91
CA LEU A 174 5.27 5.01 16.53
C LEU A 174 4.25 5.82 15.74
N THR A 175 4.49 5.95 14.45
CA THR A 175 3.56 6.50 13.47
C THR A 175 2.72 5.38 12.83
N LEU A 176 1.59 5.74 12.21
CA LEU A 176 0.77 4.76 11.48
C LEU A 176 1.56 4.06 10.35
N LYS A 177 2.45 4.79 9.66
CA LYS A 177 3.33 4.25 8.62
C LYS A 177 4.23 3.13 9.18
N GLN A 178 4.80 3.32 10.37
CA GLN A 178 5.61 2.29 11.02
C GLN A 178 4.77 1.07 11.41
N VAL A 179 3.54 1.26 11.89
CA VAL A 179 2.66 0.14 12.22
C VAL A 179 2.29 -0.69 10.98
N ARG A 180 2.18 -0.08 9.80
CA ARG A 180 2.03 -0.82 8.53
C ARG A 180 3.24 -1.70 8.24
N LEU A 181 4.46 -1.24 8.52
CA LEU A 181 5.67 -2.07 8.39
C LEU A 181 5.64 -3.25 9.36
N PHE A 182 5.25 -3.04 10.62
CA PHE A 182 5.06 -4.13 11.59
C PHE A 182 4.01 -5.16 11.11
N ALA A 183 2.96 -4.74 10.41
CA ALA A 183 1.96 -5.66 9.86
C ALA A 183 2.53 -6.61 8.79
N ARG A 184 3.67 -6.26 8.16
CA ARG A 184 4.37 -7.11 7.18
C ARG A 184 5.36 -8.09 7.81
N LEU A 185 5.68 -7.92 9.10
CA LEU A 185 6.55 -8.84 9.84
C LEU A 185 5.74 -10.04 10.35
N PRO A 186 6.08 -11.29 9.98
CA PRO A 186 5.33 -12.45 10.44
C PRO A 186 5.59 -12.76 11.92
N ASP A 187 6.82 -12.56 12.42
CA ASP A 187 7.20 -12.94 13.78
C ASP A 187 6.72 -11.94 14.84
N LYS A 188 5.76 -12.36 15.66
CA LYS A 188 5.20 -11.56 16.76
C LYS A 188 6.20 -11.26 17.87
N LYS A 189 7.18 -12.14 18.10
CA LYS A 189 8.23 -11.90 19.11
C LYS A 189 9.14 -10.77 18.65
N GLN A 190 9.61 -10.83 17.41
CA GLN A 190 10.38 -9.75 16.79
C GLN A 190 9.59 -8.43 16.77
N GLN A 191 8.29 -8.46 16.44
CA GLN A 191 7.45 -7.26 16.53
C GLN A 191 7.45 -6.66 17.94
N ALA A 192 7.35 -7.50 18.99
CA ALA A 192 7.34 -7.04 20.38
C ALA A 192 8.67 -6.38 20.78
N GLU A 193 9.79 -7.01 20.43
CA GLU A 193 11.15 -6.53 20.74
C GLU A 193 11.42 -5.17 20.07
N ILE A 194 11.16 -5.06 18.76
CA ILE A 194 11.36 -3.79 18.03
C ILE A 194 10.38 -2.71 18.55
N ALA A 195 9.13 -3.05 18.86
CA ALA A 195 8.19 -2.08 19.42
C ALA A 195 8.59 -1.60 20.82
N GLN A 196 9.26 -2.46 21.61
CA GLN A 196 9.75 -2.09 22.93
C GLN A 196 10.87 -1.04 22.82
N THR A 197 11.76 -1.14 21.84
CA THR A 197 12.79 -0.10 21.63
C THR A 197 12.18 1.28 21.32
N ALA A 198 11.00 1.33 20.68
CA ALA A 198 10.27 2.58 20.43
C ALA A 198 9.70 3.19 21.72
N LEU A 199 9.17 2.34 22.60
CA LEU A 199 8.73 2.77 23.93
C LEU A 199 9.90 3.31 24.77
N ASP A 200 11.05 2.65 24.67
CA ASP A 200 12.27 3.01 25.41
C ASP A 200 12.97 4.25 24.81
N GLY A 201 12.63 4.63 23.57
CA GLY A 201 13.14 5.84 22.91
C GLY A 201 14.38 5.63 22.03
N TYR A 202 14.74 4.39 21.73
CA TYR A 202 15.93 4.02 20.92
C TYR A 202 15.58 3.51 19.51
N PHE A 203 14.32 3.58 19.10
CA PHE A 203 13.86 3.03 17.83
C PHE A 203 14.46 3.75 16.61
N GLN A 204 14.85 2.95 15.62
CA GLN A 204 15.40 3.42 14.35
C GLN A 204 14.59 2.83 13.18
N ASP A 205 14.00 3.71 12.35
CA ASP A 205 13.10 3.32 11.25
C ASP A 205 13.77 2.40 10.22
N TYR A 206 15.06 2.64 9.93
CA TYR A 206 15.80 1.87 8.93
C TYR A 206 15.95 0.39 9.32
N GLN A 207 15.99 0.06 10.62
CA GLN A 207 16.10 -1.32 11.07
C GLN A 207 14.82 -2.10 10.75
N LEU A 208 13.66 -1.46 10.97
CA LEU A 208 12.37 -2.07 10.66
C LEU A 208 12.19 -2.25 9.15
N ARG A 209 12.60 -1.26 8.35
CA ARG A 209 12.58 -1.37 6.88
C ARG A 209 13.49 -2.46 6.38
N ALA A 210 14.74 -2.50 6.86
CA ALA A 210 15.68 -3.54 6.48
C ALA A 210 15.10 -4.93 6.76
N VAL A 211 14.47 -5.18 7.92
CA VAL A 211 13.84 -6.48 8.20
C VAL A 211 12.63 -6.78 7.30
N VAL A 212 11.84 -5.78 6.92
CA VAL A 212 10.69 -5.97 6.01
C VAL A 212 11.15 -6.21 4.56
N GLU A 213 12.21 -5.55 4.13
CA GLU A 213 12.78 -5.59 2.77
C GLU A 213 13.76 -6.77 2.58
N HIS A 214 14.38 -7.27 3.65
CA HIS A 214 15.36 -8.33 3.56
C HIS A 214 14.75 -9.62 3.01
N ASP A 215 15.44 -10.23 2.04
CA ASP A 215 15.18 -11.56 1.49
C ASP A 215 13.83 -11.71 0.74
N ARG A 216 13.23 -10.59 0.30
CA ARG A 216 12.04 -10.62 -0.57
C ARG A 216 12.37 -10.19 -1.98
N ALA A 217 12.24 -11.12 -2.93
CA ALA A 217 12.23 -10.77 -4.35
C ALA A 217 10.97 -9.95 -4.66
N THR A 218 11.12 -8.89 -5.45
CA THR A 218 10.02 -8.01 -5.88
C THR A 218 10.05 -7.88 -7.40
N VAL A 219 9.04 -7.21 -7.97
CA VAL A 219 9.06 -6.85 -9.39
C VAL A 219 10.22 -5.92 -9.79
N ASP A 220 10.94 -5.36 -8.83
CA ASP A 220 12.14 -4.55 -9.05
C ASP A 220 13.45 -5.40 -8.96
N ASP A 221 13.36 -6.71 -8.76
CA ASP A 221 14.51 -7.62 -8.79
C ASP A 221 15.12 -7.66 -10.20
N ASP A 222 16.45 -7.55 -10.31
CA ASP A 222 17.17 -7.55 -11.60
C ASP A 222 16.82 -8.72 -12.51
N ARG A 223 16.53 -9.89 -11.92
CA ARG A 223 16.13 -11.08 -12.69
C ARG A 223 14.76 -10.87 -13.33
N PHE A 224 13.88 -10.14 -12.66
CA PHE A 224 12.52 -9.91 -13.12
C PHE A 224 12.50 -9.03 -14.38
N THR A 225 13.49 -8.16 -14.57
CA THR A 225 13.64 -7.32 -15.78
C THR A 225 13.61 -8.14 -17.08
N LEU A 226 14.32 -9.27 -17.14
CA LEU A 226 14.34 -10.14 -18.32
C LEU A 226 13.18 -11.15 -18.36
N VAL A 227 12.69 -11.57 -17.19
CA VAL A 227 11.64 -12.60 -17.09
C VAL A 227 10.27 -11.98 -17.40
N GLY A 228 9.95 -10.88 -16.73
CA GLY A 228 8.65 -10.22 -16.79
C GLY A 228 7.53 -11.01 -16.09
N MET A 229 6.39 -10.35 -15.90
CA MET A 229 5.23 -10.92 -15.20
C MET A 229 4.70 -12.19 -15.88
N ASP A 230 4.48 -12.15 -17.19
CA ASP A 230 3.83 -13.23 -17.93
C ASP A 230 4.62 -14.53 -17.85
N ARG A 231 5.95 -14.48 -17.99
CA ARG A 231 6.79 -15.69 -17.88
C ARG A 231 6.92 -16.17 -16.46
N TYR A 232 6.99 -15.25 -15.48
CA TYR A 232 7.03 -15.64 -14.07
C TYR A 232 5.78 -16.42 -13.66
N LEU A 233 4.60 -15.92 -14.05
CA LEU A 233 3.32 -16.61 -13.80
C LEU A 233 3.22 -17.92 -14.59
N ALA A 234 3.65 -17.95 -15.85
CA ALA A 234 3.64 -19.17 -16.67
C ALA A 234 4.56 -20.27 -16.11
N ALA A 235 5.67 -19.89 -15.46
CA ALA A 235 6.57 -20.79 -14.75
C ALA A 235 6.03 -21.26 -13.37
N GLY A 236 4.81 -20.83 -13.01
CA GLY A 236 4.16 -21.20 -11.75
C GLY A 236 4.50 -20.29 -10.56
N GLY A 237 5.14 -19.14 -10.83
CA GLY A 237 5.46 -18.15 -9.81
C GLY A 237 4.21 -17.47 -9.28
N ARG A 238 4.20 -17.14 -7.99
CA ARG A 238 3.08 -16.43 -7.34
C ARG A 238 3.48 -15.02 -6.97
N VAL A 239 2.55 -14.10 -7.18
CA VAL A 239 2.73 -12.68 -6.87
C VAL A 239 1.76 -12.29 -5.76
N ALA A 240 2.23 -11.45 -4.83
CA ALA A 240 1.39 -10.82 -3.83
C ALA A 240 1.57 -9.31 -3.86
N SER A 241 0.49 -8.59 -4.14
CA SER A 241 0.50 -7.14 -4.06
C SER A 241 0.52 -6.65 -2.61
N ASP A 242 1.18 -5.52 -2.40
CA ASP A 242 1.23 -4.91 -1.07
C ASP A 242 -0.15 -4.41 -0.61
N LEU A 243 -0.63 -4.91 0.52
CA LEU A 243 -1.97 -4.58 1.04
C LEU A 243 -2.17 -3.07 1.26
N PHE A 244 -1.09 -2.33 1.53
CA PHE A 244 -1.15 -0.88 1.74
C PHE A 244 -0.76 -0.06 0.49
N GLY A 245 -0.30 -0.69 -0.59
CA GLY A 245 0.14 -0.03 -1.82
C GLY A 245 1.39 0.83 -1.66
N GLU A 246 2.26 0.49 -0.70
CA GLU A 246 3.47 1.26 -0.38
C GLU A 246 4.76 0.57 -0.87
N PHE A 247 4.68 -0.70 -1.26
CA PHE A 247 5.79 -1.50 -1.75
C PHE A 247 5.46 -2.08 -3.13
N PRO A 248 6.48 -2.36 -3.94
CA PRO A 248 6.30 -3.13 -5.17
C PRO A 248 5.71 -4.51 -4.86
N ASP A 249 5.12 -5.12 -5.88
CA ASP A 249 4.56 -6.46 -5.76
C ASP A 249 5.67 -7.48 -5.43
N PHE A 250 5.38 -8.36 -4.48
CA PHE A 250 6.30 -9.38 -4.00
C PHE A 250 6.22 -10.63 -4.86
N LEU A 251 7.39 -11.17 -5.22
CA LEU A 251 7.54 -12.44 -5.90
C LEU A 251 7.75 -13.51 -4.82
N LEU A 252 6.74 -14.36 -4.62
CA LEU A 252 6.71 -15.30 -3.49
C LEU A 252 7.61 -16.52 -3.68
N ASP A 253 7.99 -16.79 -4.94
CA ASP A 253 8.75 -17.97 -5.34
C ASP A 253 10.08 -17.55 -5.99
N PRO A 254 11.12 -17.22 -5.20
CA PRO A 254 12.41 -16.74 -5.73
C PRO A 254 13.17 -17.80 -6.53
N GLU A 255 12.94 -19.08 -6.27
CA GLU A 255 13.55 -20.18 -7.05
C GLU A 255 12.91 -20.32 -8.44
N VAL A 256 11.60 -20.03 -8.57
CA VAL A 256 10.93 -19.99 -9.87
C VAL A 256 11.47 -18.83 -10.69
N LEU A 257 11.65 -17.66 -10.08
CA LEU A 257 12.28 -16.50 -10.71
C LEU A 257 13.70 -16.85 -11.20
N GLN A 258 14.50 -17.51 -10.35
CA GLN A 258 15.84 -17.94 -10.72
C GLN A 258 15.85 -18.90 -11.91
N GLY A 259 14.93 -19.87 -11.94
CA GLY A 259 14.80 -20.82 -13.04
C GLY A 259 14.42 -20.14 -14.35
N ALA A 260 13.39 -19.29 -14.31
CA ALA A 260 12.93 -18.54 -15.47
C ALA A 260 14.01 -17.61 -16.03
N TRP A 261 14.76 -16.93 -15.15
CA TRP A 261 15.88 -16.08 -15.59
C TRP A 261 17.00 -16.89 -16.24
N ARG A 262 17.34 -18.07 -15.69
CA ARG A 262 18.34 -18.97 -16.29
C ARG A 262 17.94 -19.43 -17.69
N GLU A 263 16.68 -19.77 -17.89
CA GLU A 263 16.14 -20.11 -19.21
C GLU A 263 16.22 -18.90 -20.15
N ARG A 264 15.92 -17.71 -19.64
CA ARG A 264 15.92 -16.48 -20.42
C ARG A 264 17.28 -16.07 -20.96
N VAL A 265 18.35 -16.29 -20.19
CA VAL A 265 19.72 -15.99 -20.63
C VAL A 265 20.32 -17.08 -21.51
N GLN A 266 19.64 -18.22 -21.71
CA GLN A 266 20.17 -19.35 -22.49
C GLN A 266 20.59 -18.98 -23.93
N PRO A 267 19.85 -18.15 -24.69
CA PRO A 267 20.29 -17.71 -26.02
C PRO A 267 21.62 -16.93 -26.00
N ILE A 268 21.85 -16.12 -24.96
CA ILE A 268 23.11 -15.38 -24.77
C ILE A 268 24.23 -16.37 -24.42
N VAL A 269 23.94 -17.35 -23.55
CA VAL A 269 24.88 -18.42 -23.22
C VAL A 269 25.30 -19.18 -24.48
N ASP A 270 24.36 -19.54 -25.35
CA ASP A 270 24.64 -20.28 -26.59
C ASP A 270 25.44 -19.43 -27.59
N HIS A 271 25.14 -18.14 -27.70
CA HIS A 271 25.91 -17.18 -28.50
C HIS A 271 27.38 -17.12 -28.06
N LEU A 272 27.63 -16.92 -26.77
CA LEU A 272 28.99 -16.80 -26.22
C LEU A 272 29.77 -18.13 -26.32
N LYS A 273 29.08 -19.28 -26.16
CA LYS A 273 29.70 -20.59 -26.40
C LYS A 273 30.09 -20.79 -27.86
N ALA A 274 29.31 -20.29 -28.82
CA ALA A 274 29.66 -20.36 -30.23
C ALA A 274 30.92 -19.55 -30.57
N GLU A 275 31.24 -18.51 -29.78
CA GLU A 275 32.51 -17.77 -29.85
C GLU A 275 33.69 -18.50 -29.19
N GLY A 276 33.45 -19.68 -28.59
CA GLY A 276 34.47 -20.51 -27.96
C GLY A 276 34.75 -20.18 -26.49
N LEU A 277 33.86 -19.45 -25.82
CA LEU A 277 33.98 -19.09 -24.40
C LEU A 277 33.34 -20.16 -23.49
N ALA A 278 33.96 -20.41 -22.34
CA ALA A 278 33.30 -21.11 -21.25
C ALA A 278 32.34 -20.15 -20.52
N VAL A 279 31.05 -20.46 -20.49
CA VAL A 279 30.02 -19.58 -19.89
C VAL A 279 29.55 -20.15 -18.56
N PHE A 280 29.64 -19.34 -17.51
CA PHE A 280 29.13 -19.64 -16.18
C PHE A 280 27.93 -18.72 -15.88
N VAL A 281 26.92 -19.22 -15.15
CA VAL A 281 25.71 -18.46 -14.82
C VAL A 281 25.50 -18.45 -13.31
N GLY A 282 25.79 -17.31 -12.69
CA GLY A 282 25.72 -17.08 -11.25
C GLY A 282 24.31 -16.71 -10.76
N ARG A 283 24.12 -16.75 -9.44
CA ARG A 283 22.88 -16.32 -8.77
C ARG A 283 22.95 -14.85 -8.34
N GLU A 284 24.14 -14.36 -7.95
CA GLU A 284 24.39 -13.02 -7.44
C GLU A 284 25.76 -12.50 -7.89
N PRO A 285 25.97 -11.17 -7.96
CA PRO A 285 27.29 -10.58 -8.16
C PRO A 285 28.21 -10.92 -6.98
N GLY A 286 29.39 -11.51 -7.24
CA GLY A 286 30.37 -11.76 -6.16
C GLY A 286 31.31 -12.96 -6.30
N TYR A 287 31.31 -13.69 -7.41
CA TYR A 287 32.02 -14.96 -7.48
C TYR A 287 33.53 -14.87 -7.75
N SER A 288 34.30 -15.76 -7.11
CA SER A 288 35.70 -16.04 -7.50
C SER A 288 35.74 -16.62 -8.91
N ALA A 289 36.86 -16.43 -9.63
CA ALA A 289 37.04 -17.09 -10.91
C ALA A 289 36.90 -18.62 -10.70
N PRO A 290 36.16 -19.33 -11.58
CA PRO A 290 36.04 -20.78 -11.50
C PRO A 290 37.41 -21.47 -11.57
N ASP A 291 37.50 -22.69 -11.04
CA ASP A 291 38.74 -23.47 -11.07
C ASP A 291 39.32 -23.55 -12.49
N GLY A 292 40.60 -23.20 -12.64
CA GLY A 292 41.28 -23.13 -13.93
C GLY A 292 41.24 -21.77 -14.63
N PHE A 293 40.51 -20.78 -14.07
CA PHE A 293 40.49 -19.40 -14.54
C PHE A 293 41.03 -18.42 -13.49
N PHE A 294 41.49 -17.25 -13.94
CA PHE A 294 41.84 -16.12 -13.08
C PHE A 294 40.96 -14.92 -13.43
N ARG A 295 40.58 -14.12 -12.42
CA ARG A 295 39.89 -12.85 -12.70
C ARG A 295 40.84 -11.94 -13.47
N LEU A 296 40.28 -11.18 -14.42
CA LEU A 296 41.05 -10.18 -15.15
C LEU A 296 41.70 -9.21 -14.17
N ALA A 297 43.02 -9.02 -14.32
CA ALA A 297 43.75 -8.04 -13.53
C ALA A 297 43.40 -6.62 -14.02
N HIS A 298 43.32 -5.67 -13.10
CA HIS A 298 43.19 -4.27 -13.47
C HIS A 298 44.47 -3.81 -14.17
N VAL A 299 44.35 -3.33 -15.42
CA VAL A 299 45.45 -2.76 -16.21
C VAL A 299 45.29 -1.24 -16.21
N TRP A 300 46.33 -0.50 -15.82
CA TRP A 300 46.27 0.96 -15.85
C TRP A 300 46.44 1.47 -17.29
N GLU A 301 45.70 2.51 -17.67
CA GLU A 301 45.79 3.08 -19.02
C GLU A 301 47.20 3.56 -19.41
N ARG A 302 48.02 3.96 -18.42
CA ARG A 302 49.43 4.33 -18.64
C ARG A 302 50.33 3.16 -19.06
N ASP A 303 49.91 1.92 -18.76
CA ASP A 303 50.66 0.71 -19.05
C ASP A 303 50.29 0.12 -20.43
N LEU A 304 49.31 0.71 -21.12
CA LEU A 304 48.87 0.29 -22.44
C LEU A 304 49.79 0.85 -23.54
N ASP A 305 50.12 0.02 -24.52
CA ASP A 305 50.73 0.50 -25.76
C ASP A 305 49.70 1.20 -26.67
N GLU A 306 50.17 1.89 -27.71
CA GLU A 306 49.29 2.64 -28.62
C GLU A 306 48.29 1.73 -29.36
N GLY A 307 48.68 0.50 -29.69
CA GLY A 307 47.78 -0.46 -30.33
C GLY A 307 46.65 -0.91 -29.40
N GLN A 308 46.98 -1.19 -28.13
CA GLN A 308 46.01 -1.53 -27.08
C GLN A 308 45.07 -0.36 -26.78
N LYS A 309 45.58 0.88 -26.76
CA LYS A 309 44.74 2.07 -26.59
C LYS A 309 43.75 2.23 -27.73
N THR A 310 44.19 2.07 -28.98
CA THR A 310 43.30 2.11 -30.14
C THR A 310 42.26 1.00 -30.08
N ALA A 311 42.67 -0.24 -29.81
CA ALA A 311 41.75 -1.38 -29.71
C ALA A 311 40.71 -1.18 -28.58
N LEU A 312 41.11 -0.67 -27.42
CA LEU A 312 40.21 -0.38 -26.31
C LEU A 312 39.23 0.75 -26.66
N SER A 313 39.71 1.81 -27.33
CA SER A 313 38.87 2.92 -27.79
C SER A 313 37.82 2.45 -28.79
N ASP A 314 38.23 1.65 -29.78
CA ASP A 314 37.34 1.10 -30.80
C ASP A 314 36.30 0.16 -30.17
N ALA A 315 36.71 -0.71 -29.25
CA ALA A 315 35.81 -1.62 -28.55
C ALA A 315 34.79 -0.87 -27.66
N ARG A 316 35.23 0.16 -26.93
CA ARG A 316 34.33 1.03 -26.14
C ARG A 316 33.33 1.75 -27.04
N TYR A 317 33.75 2.23 -28.22
CA TYR A 317 32.87 2.86 -29.18
C TYR A 317 31.82 1.89 -29.74
N GLN A 318 32.18 0.62 -29.97
CA GLN A 318 31.21 -0.41 -30.37
C GLN A 318 30.19 -0.71 -29.27
N VAL A 319 30.64 -0.83 -28.01
CA VAL A 319 29.74 -0.98 -26.86
C VAL A 319 28.74 0.16 -26.81
N THR A 320 29.18 1.42 -26.87
CA THR A 320 28.28 2.59 -26.84
C THR A 320 27.28 2.60 -27.99
N GLN A 321 27.66 2.18 -29.20
CA GLN A 321 26.73 2.07 -30.32
C GLN A 321 25.66 1.00 -30.08
N LEU A 322 26.04 -0.15 -29.54
CA LEU A 322 25.10 -1.23 -29.22
C LEU A 322 24.17 -0.84 -28.08
N GLU A 323 24.68 -0.24 -27.00
CA GLU A 323 23.85 0.30 -25.90
C GLU A 323 22.83 1.32 -26.43
N SER A 324 23.27 2.23 -27.32
CA SER A 324 22.39 3.23 -27.94
C SER A 324 21.30 2.59 -28.81
N ALA A 325 21.65 1.55 -29.59
CA ALA A 325 20.68 0.81 -30.40
C ALA A 325 19.65 0.04 -29.57
N LEU A 326 19.99 -0.29 -28.31
CA LEU A 326 19.16 -1.07 -27.40
C LEU A 326 18.45 -0.21 -26.35
N GLN A 327 18.55 1.12 -26.42
CA GLN A 327 17.99 2.03 -25.41
C GLN A 327 16.48 1.86 -25.22
N ASP A 328 15.75 1.59 -26.30
CA ASP A 328 14.29 1.41 -26.29
C ASP A 328 13.87 -0.09 -26.28
N LEU A 329 14.83 -1.00 -26.12
CA LEU A 329 14.54 -2.42 -26.02
C LEU A 329 13.83 -2.72 -24.70
N ASP A 330 12.60 -3.21 -24.77
CA ASP A 330 11.93 -3.84 -23.63
C ASP A 330 12.58 -5.21 -23.35
N PRO A 331 13.30 -5.39 -22.22
CA PRO A 331 14.02 -6.63 -21.92
C PRO A 331 13.10 -7.84 -21.71
N SER A 332 11.80 -7.61 -21.52
CA SER A 332 10.79 -8.66 -21.38
C SER A 332 10.27 -9.19 -22.72
N THR A 333 10.60 -8.58 -23.86
CA THR A 333 10.19 -9.08 -25.20
C THR A 333 10.96 -10.33 -25.59
N GLU A 334 10.35 -11.30 -26.30
CA GLU A 334 10.99 -12.60 -26.65
C GLU A 334 12.37 -12.44 -27.31
N GLU A 335 12.53 -11.45 -28.18
CA GLU A 335 13.73 -11.18 -28.96
C GLU A 335 14.89 -10.58 -28.14
N ALA A 336 14.61 -10.06 -26.93
CA ALA A 336 15.59 -9.28 -26.17
C ALA A 336 16.94 -9.99 -25.92
N PRO A 337 17.02 -11.25 -25.45
CA PRO A 337 18.30 -11.95 -25.26
C PRO A 337 19.10 -12.11 -26.53
N ALA A 338 18.45 -12.33 -27.67
CA ALA A 338 19.14 -12.43 -28.95
C ALA A 338 19.73 -11.07 -29.36
N GLN A 339 19.03 -9.96 -29.07
CA GLN A 339 19.51 -8.60 -29.33
C GLN A 339 20.57 -8.14 -28.31
N LEU A 340 20.53 -8.63 -27.08
CA LEU A 340 21.51 -8.35 -26.03
C LEU A 340 22.81 -9.13 -26.20
N ALA A 341 22.78 -10.32 -26.81
CA ALA A 341 23.97 -11.17 -26.94
C ALA A 341 25.17 -10.46 -27.59
N PRO A 342 25.03 -9.69 -28.70
CA PRO A 342 26.14 -8.92 -29.28
C PRO A 342 26.72 -7.87 -28.33
N LEU A 343 25.90 -7.24 -27.50
CA LEU A 343 26.36 -6.28 -26.50
C LEU A 343 27.23 -6.97 -25.45
N VAL A 344 26.83 -8.16 -24.99
CA VAL A 344 27.62 -8.97 -24.05
C VAL A 344 28.97 -9.38 -24.65
N SER A 345 28.99 -9.82 -25.91
CA SER A 345 30.24 -10.09 -26.63
C SER A 345 31.13 -8.84 -26.74
N ALA A 346 30.54 -7.67 -27.02
CA ALA A 346 31.27 -6.41 -27.11
C ALA A 346 31.93 -6.01 -25.78
N PHE A 347 31.26 -6.25 -24.64
CA PHE A 347 31.88 -6.09 -23.32
C PHE A 347 33.10 -7.00 -23.15
N GLY A 348 32.99 -8.26 -23.57
CA GLY A 348 34.11 -9.19 -23.61
C GLY A 348 35.29 -8.67 -24.45
N VAL A 349 35.03 -8.18 -25.66
CA VAL A 349 36.07 -7.61 -26.53
C VAL A 349 36.75 -6.41 -25.87
N ALA A 350 35.99 -5.50 -25.27
CA ALA A 350 36.53 -4.33 -24.58
C ALA A 350 37.39 -4.73 -23.37
N ALA A 351 36.94 -5.70 -22.57
CA ALA A 351 37.71 -6.23 -21.44
C ALA A 351 38.99 -6.96 -21.90
N GLY A 352 38.98 -7.58 -23.08
CA GLY A 352 40.12 -8.29 -23.66
C GLY A 352 41.15 -7.39 -24.33
N ALA A 353 40.78 -6.17 -24.76
CA ALA A 353 41.63 -5.27 -25.53
C ALA A 353 42.92 -4.85 -24.81
N VAL A 354 42.94 -4.90 -23.48
CA VAL A 354 44.09 -4.53 -22.64
C VAL A 354 45.04 -5.72 -22.36
N LEU A 355 44.69 -6.93 -22.78
CA LEU A 355 45.46 -8.14 -22.48
C LEU A 355 46.62 -8.33 -23.46
N THR A 356 47.80 -8.66 -22.93
CA THR A 356 49.02 -8.82 -23.74
C THR A 356 49.44 -10.29 -23.94
N ARG A 357 49.26 -11.14 -22.93
CA ARG A 357 49.73 -12.54 -22.91
C ARG A 357 48.61 -13.56 -22.64
N SER A 358 47.38 -13.08 -22.58
CA SER A 358 46.21 -13.84 -22.19
C SER A 358 45.05 -13.45 -23.11
N LYS A 359 44.05 -14.32 -23.20
CA LYS A 359 42.78 -14.02 -23.84
C LYS A 359 41.65 -14.32 -22.87
N ILE A 360 40.49 -13.73 -23.12
CA ILE A 360 39.28 -14.15 -22.41
C ILE A 360 38.94 -15.57 -22.86
N GLY A 361 38.84 -16.48 -21.89
CA GLY A 361 38.45 -17.87 -22.11
C GLY A 361 37.16 -18.26 -21.39
N ALA A 362 36.66 -17.40 -20.50
CA ALA A 362 35.41 -17.60 -19.80
C ALA A 362 34.72 -16.28 -19.47
N VAL A 363 33.40 -16.36 -19.34
CA VAL A 363 32.52 -15.27 -18.94
C VAL A 363 31.56 -15.77 -17.86
N LEU A 364 31.24 -14.90 -16.91
CA LEU A 364 30.26 -15.17 -15.86
C LEU A 364 29.11 -14.21 -16.07
N LEU A 365 27.91 -14.74 -16.31
CA LEU A 365 26.68 -13.97 -16.40
C LEU A 365 26.00 -13.96 -15.03
N THR A 366 25.62 -12.77 -14.57
CA THR A 366 24.88 -12.57 -13.31
C THR A 366 23.72 -11.61 -13.52
N PRO A 367 22.65 -11.69 -12.72
CA PRO A 367 21.64 -10.64 -12.70
C PRO A 367 22.26 -9.31 -12.29
N SER A 368 21.85 -8.23 -12.93
CA SER A 368 22.29 -6.88 -12.63
C SER A 368 21.27 -5.86 -13.13
N ASP A 369 21.29 -4.67 -12.52
CA ASP A 369 20.55 -3.49 -12.93
C ASP A 369 20.68 -3.22 -14.45
N GLY A 370 19.65 -2.61 -15.05
CA GLY A 370 19.64 -2.19 -16.45
C GLY A 370 18.99 -3.22 -17.37
N HIS A 371 19.79 -4.03 -18.07
CA HIS A 371 19.28 -5.06 -18.99
C HIS A 371 18.91 -6.39 -18.31
N GLY A 372 18.95 -6.44 -16.97
CA GLY A 372 18.69 -7.65 -16.19
C GLY A 372 19.81 -8.68 -16.22
N LEU A 373 20.99 -8.31 -16.73
CA LEU A 373 22.20 -9.13 -16.76
C LEU A 373 23.49 -8.27 -16.82
N ALA A 374 24.59 -8.80 -16.30
CA ALA A 374 25.95 -8.27 -16.41
C ALA A 374 26.97 -9.39 -16.65
#